data_AF-A0A941VJP7-F1
#
_entry.id   AF-A0A941VJP7-F1
#
_cell.length_a   1.000
_cell.length_b   1.000
_cell.length_c   1.000
_cell.angle_alpha   90.00
_cell.angle_beta   90.00
_cell.angle_gamma   90.00
#
_symmetry.space_group_name_H-M   'P 1'
#
loop_
_entity.id
_entity.type
_entity.pdbx_description
1 polymer ?
#
loop_
_entity_poly.entity_id
_entity_poly.type
_entity_poly.pdbx_seq_one_letter_code
_entity_poly.pdbx_strand_id
1 'polypeptide(L)' 'DVSFMENDLFIRKMAIVGLKKWEEWVLMFTASTTRKFPIEYFQADELEQAKAWLAAE' A
#
# COMPACT_ATOMS: atom_id res chain seq x y z
N ASP A 1 -17.68 6.11 2.29
CA ASP A 1 -17.81 4.95 3.19
C ASP A 1 -16.40 4.46 3.51
N VAL A 2 -16.08 4.27 4.80
CA VAL A 2 -14.75 3.83 5.28
C VAL A 2 -14.81 2.49 6.00
N SER A 3 -15.92 1.74 5.86
CA SER A 3 -16.11 0.41 6.47
C SER A 3 -14.98 -0.58 6.17
N PHE A 4 -14.28 -0.42 5.03
CA PHE A 4 -13.09 -1.21 4.70
C PHE A 4 -11.93 -1.07 5.70
N MET A 5 -11.91 -0.02 6.52
CA MET A 5 -10.91 0.19 7.58
C MET A 5 -11.12 -0.70 8.82
N GLU A 6 -12.28 -1.34 8.98
CA GLU A 6 -12.57 -2.22 10.12
C GLU A 6 -11.62 -3.42 10.18
N ASN A 7 -11.06 -3.82 9.03
CA ASN A 7 -10.14 -4.95 8.91
C ASN A 7 -8.66 -4.58 9.09
N ASP A 8 -8.35 -3.32 9.38
CA ASP A 8 -6.96 -2.83 9.47
C ASP A 8 -6.13 -3.57 10.53
N LEU A 9 -6.79 -4.05 11.57
CA LEU A 9 -6.17 -4.85 12.64
C LEU A 9 -5.55 -6.16 12.12
N PHE A 10 -5.97 -6.64 10.95
CA PHE A 10 -5.48 -7.87 10.34
C PHE A 10 -4.46 -7.63 9.22
N ILE A 11 -4.19 -6.36 8.86
CA ILE A 11 -3.27 -6.01 7.79
C ILE A 11 -1.92 -5.62 8.41
N ARG A 12 -0.88 -6.40 8.13
CA ARG A 12 0.49 -6.08 8.60
C ARG A 12 1.13 -4.96 7.78
N LYS A 13 0.94 -4.98 6.47
CA LYS A 13 1.47 -4.00 5.51
C LYS A 13 0.80 -4.17 4.14
N MET A 14 0.86 -3.13 3.32
CA MET A 14 0.28 -3.09 1.97
C MET A 14 1.31 -2.57 0.96
N ALA A 15 1.54 -3.33 -0.10
CA ALA A 15 2.31 -2.86 -1.24
C ALA A 15 1.36 -2.58 -2.41
N ILE A 16 1.53 -1.43 -3.05
CA ILE A 16 0.74 -1.00 -4.20
C ILE A 16 1.67 -0.93 -5.39
N VAL A 17 1.35 -1.62 -6.49
CA VAL A 17 2.19 -1.66 -7.69
C VAL A 17 1.43 -1.01 -8.84
N GLY A 18 2.02 0.00 -9.49
CA GLY A 18 1.36 0.68 -10.59
C GLY A 18 2.20 1.70 -11.35
N LEU A 19 1.56 2.47 -12.23
CA LEU A 19 2.22 3.53 -12.97
C LEU A 19 2.35 4.81 -12.14
N LYS A 20 3.54 5.43 -12.12
CA LYS A 20 3.87 6.68 -11.40
C LYS A 20 2.79 7.75 -11.42
N LYS A 21 2.12 7.94 -12.55
CA LYS A 21 1.05 8.95 -12.70
C LYS A 21 -0.12 8.78 -11.72
N TRP A 22 -0.28 7.60 -11.12
CA TRP A 22 -1.34 7.28 -10.18
C TRP A 22 -0.90 7.25 -8.71
N GLU A 23 0.40 7.34 -8.43
CA GLU A 23 0.99 7.17 -7.10
C GLU A 23 0.32 8.07 -6.06
N GLU A 24 0.30 9.38 -6.30
CA GLU A 24 -0.28 10.36 -5.38
C GLU A 24 -1.77 10.09 -5.10
N TRP A 25 -2.54 9.82 -6.15
CA TRP A 25 -3.98 9.54 -6.05
C TRP A 25 -4.26 8.28 -5.24
N VAL A 26 -3.47 7.24 -5.45
CA VAL A 26 -3.65 5.98 -4.74
C VAL A 26 -3.21 6.10 -3.28
N LEU A 27 -2.08 6.75 -3.00
CA LEU A 27 -1.60 6.98 -1.64
C LEU A 27 -2.58 7.84 -0.82
N MET A 28 -3.23 8.80 -1.45
CA MET A 28 -4.31 9.58 -0.84
C MET A 28 -5.56 8.72 -0.61
N PHE A 29 -6.00 7.95 -1.62
CA PHE A 29 -7.16 7.07 -1.52
C PHE A 29 -7.02 6.01 -0.43
N THR A 30 -5.83 5.42 -0.28
CA THR A 30 -5.54 4.44 0.78
C THR A 30 -5.24 5.08 2.12
N ALA A 31 -5.19 6.41 2.19
CA ALA A 31 -4.87 7.17 3.40
C ALA A 31 -3.53 6.74 4.01
N SER A 32 -2.50 6.57 3.17
CA SER A 32 -1.16 6.07 3.54
C SER A 32 -0.51 6.77 4.74
N THR A 33 -0.81 8.05 4.94
CA THR A 33 -0.26 8.86 6.05
C THR A 33 -1.02 8.72 7.36
N THR A 34 -2.25 8.17 7.36
CA THR A 34 -3.10 8.07 8.55
C THR A 34 -3.43 6.64 8.95
N ARG A 35 -3.25 5.67 8.05
CA ARG A 35 -3.35 4.24 8.34
C ARG A 35 -2.30 3.81 9.36
N LYS A 36 -2.67 2.88 10.23
CA LYS A 36 -1.80 2.39 11.32
C LYS A 36 -0.82 1.29 10.91
N PHE A 37 -0.83 0.89 9.64
CA PHE A 37 0.09 -0.10 9.08
C PHE A 37 0.85 0.52 7.88
N PRO A 38 2.05 0.02 7.55
CA PRO A 38 2.85 0.54 6.44
C PRO A 38 2.16 0.34 5.09
N ILE A 39 2.15 1.39 4.28
CA ILE A 39 1.70 1.37 2.88
C ILE A 39 2.81 1.94 2.01
N GLU A 40 3.26 1.17 1.03
CA GLU A 40 4.33 1.57 0.12
C GLU A 40 3.89 1.45 -1.34
N TYR A 41 4.34 2.37 -2.18
CA TYR A 41 4.08 2.35 -3.62
C TYR A 41 5.33 1.93 -4.38
N PHE A 42 5.13 1.05 -5.35
CA PHE A 42 6.15 0.53 -6.24
C PHE A 42 5.73 0.79 -7.68
N GLN A 43 6.68 1.12 -8.54
CA GLN A 43 6.44 1.25 -9.96
C GLN A 43 6.11 -0.11 -10.60
N ALA A 44 5.49 -0.10 -11.77
CA ALA A 44 4.99 -1.31 -12.42
C ALA A 44 6.08 -2.36 -12.72
N ASP A 45 7.32 -1.92 -12.92
CA ASP A 45 8.51 -2.74 -13.12
C ASP A 45 9.16 -3.21 -11.81
N GLU A 46 8.65 -2.78 -10.65
CA GLU A 46 9.17 -3.08 -9.32
C GLU A 46 8.35 -4.15 -8.57
N LEU A 47 7.63 -5.01 -9.30
CA LEU A 47 6.77 -6.03 -8.70
C LEU A 47 7.53 -7.00 -7.77
N GLU A 48 8.75 -7.38 -8.13
CA GLU A 48 9.55 -8.30 -7.31
C GLU A 48 10.06 -7.63 -6.03
N GLN A 49 10.37 -6.34 -6.08
CA GLN A 49 10.72 -5.53 -4.92
C GLN A 49 9.52 -5.40 -3.98
N ALA A 50 8.33 -5.15 -4.51
CA ALA A 50 7.10 -5.11 -3.73
C ALA A 50 6.83 -6.43 -2.99
N LYS A 51 7.01 -7.57 -3.67
CA LYS A 51 6.88 -8.90 -3.06
C LYS A 51 7.94 -9.15 -2.00
N ALA A 52 9.20 -8.81 -2.27
CA ALA A 52 10.29 -8.95 -1.31
C ALA A 52 10.05 -8.10 -0.06
N TRP A 53 9.60 -6.86 -0.25
CA TRP A 53 9.20 -5.98 0.85
C TRP A 53 8.04 -6.57 1.66
N LEU A 54 7.04 -7.18 1.02
CA LEU A 54 5.95 -7.88 1.72
C LEU A 54 6.42 -9.12 2.50
N ALA A 55 7.44 -9.83 2.01
CA ALA A 55 7.95 -11.05 2.63
C ALA A 55 8.93 -10.80 3.79
N ALA A 56 9.59 -9.65 3.83
CA ALA A 56 10.44 -9.25 4.96
C ALA A 56 9.63 -9.18 6.27
N GLU A 57 10.24 -9.40 7.43
CA GLU A 57 9.57 -9.23 8.73
C GLU A 57 9.48 -7.76 9.16
#